data_AF-A0A3B4H5G4-F1
#
_entry.id   AF-A0A3B4H5G4-F1
#
_cell.length_a   1.000
_cell.length_b   1.000
_cell.length_c   1.000
_cell.angle_alpha   90.00
_cell.angle_beta   90.00
_cell.angle_gamma   90.00
#
_symmetry.space_group_name_H-M   'P 1'
#
loop_
_entity.id
_entity.type
_entity.pdbx_description
1 polymer ?
#
loop_
_entity_poly.entity_id
_entity_poly.type
_entity_poly.pdbx_seq_one_letter_code
_entity_poly.pdbx_strand_id
1 'polypeptide(L)'
;LKFKWDTVMDLAARALTFLFFLLVIAFLGYCLYIKYIHMKYDHIPGPPRDSNSLFPPQAEKYGPVYRINMFHYVSLCTYCPEATKEILMSPKYLKQKSVYKKLFNLFGQRFLGDGLITARDHERWYKQRRIMDPAFSSLYLRGLMGTFNETAEKLMDKLAELADSKTEANMLNLINCVTLDVITKVFRASLTCCFFS
;
A
#
# COMPACT_ATOMS: atom_id res chain seq x y z
N LEU A 1 41.77 35.33 -24.08
CA LEU A 1 40.47 34.66 -23.93
C LEU A 1 40.58 33.13 -23.98
N LYS A 2 41.22 32.52 -24.99
CA LYS A 2 41.38 31.04 -25.12
C LYS A 2 42.02 30.36 -23.89
N PHE A 3 43.13 30.90 -23.39
CA PHE A 3 43.81 30.42 -22.17
C PHE A 3 42.91 30.40 -20.91
N LYS A 4 41.99 31.37 -20.78
CA LYS A 4 41.07 31.45 -19.64
C LYS A 4 39.98 30.38 -19.72
N TRP A 5 39.55 30.00 -20.92
CA TRP A 5 38.60 28.91 -21.13
C TRP A 5 39.24 27.54 -20.89
N ASP A 6 40.50 27.35 -21.28
CA ASP A 6 41.21 26.07 -21.07
C ASP A 6 41.39 25.75 -19.57
N THR A 7 41.74 26.74 -18.75
CA THR A 7 41.83 26.56 -17.28
C THR A 7 40.47 26.30 -16.63
N VAL A 8 39.41 26.94 -17.12
CA VAL A 8 38.04 26.73 -16.65
C VAL A 8 37.55 25.32 -17.02
N MET A 9 37.88 24.84 -18.22
CA MET A 9 37.53 23.49 -18.67
C MET A 9 38.30 22.41 -17.90
N ASP A 10 39.59 22.61 -17.58
CA ASP A 10 40.37 21.68 -16.74
C ASP A 10 39.83 21.61 -15.31
N LEU A 11 39.49 22.77 -14.72
CA LEU A 11 38.87 22.81 -13.39
C LEU A 11 37.50 22.13 -13.36
N ALA A 12 36.68 22.33 -14.39
CA ALA A 12 35.39 21.66 -14.54
C ALA A 12 35.54 20.14 -14.70
N ALA A 13 36.52 19.69 -15.48
CA ALA A 13 36.82 18.27 -15.65
C ALA A 13 37.24 17.60 -14.33
N ARG A 14 38.12 18.26 -13.56
CA ARG A 14 38.52 17.77 -12.22
C ARG A 14 37.35 17.74 -11.24
N ALA A 15 36.50 18.77 -11.25
CA ALA A 15 35.29 18.78 -10.41
C ALA A 15 34.34 17.63 -10.77
N LEU A 16 34.17 17.34 -12.06
CA LEU A 16 33.33 16.25 -12.54
C LEU A 16 33.89 14.87 -12.15
N THR A 17 35.21 14.68 -12.20
CA THR A 17 35.84 13.41 -11.76
C THR A 17 35.71 13.21 -10.26
N PHE A 18 35.93 14.24 -9.43
CA PHE A 18 35.67 14.16 -7.99
C PHE A 18 34.22 13.83 -7.67
N LEU A 19 33.27 14.45 -8.38
CA LEU A 19 31.85 14.16 -8.24
C LEU A 19 31.55 12.70 -8.60
N PHE A 20 32.14 12.18 -9.68
CA PHE A 20 32.01 10.78 -10.06
C PHE A 20 32.56 9.83 -8.97
N PHE A 21 33.75 10.10 -8.43
CA PHE A 21 34.29 9.28 -7.33
C PHE A 21 33.43 9.32 -6.07
N LEU A 22 32.88 10.49 -5.71
CA LEU A 22 31.93 10.61 -4.60
C LEU A 22 30.65 9.79 -4.84
N LEU A 23 30.13 9.79 -6.07
CA LEU A 23 28.98 8.94 -6.44
C LEU A 23 29.32 7.46 -6.36
N VAL A 24 30.51 7.05 -6.80
CA VAL A 24 30.99 5.65 -6.71
C VAL A 24 31.15 5.23 -5.25
N ILE A 25 31.74 6.06 -4.40
CA ILE A 25 31.87 5.79 -2.95
C ILE A 25 30.49 5.67 -2.30
N ALA A 26 29.57 6.58 -2.62
CA ALA A 26 28.19 6.52 -2.12
C ALA A 26 27.48 5.25 -2.58
N PHE A 27 27.67 4.84 -3.84
CA PHE A 27 27.10 3.60 -4.38
C PHE A 27 27.68 2.35 -3.71
N LEU A 28 29.00 2.29 -3.53
CA LEU A 28 29.66 1.19 -2.82
C LEU A 28 29.19 1.12 -1.36
N GLY A 29 29.11 2.26 -0.67
CA GLY A 29 28.56 2.34 0.67
C GLY A 29 27.11 1.86 0.76
N TYR A 30 26.28 2.23 -0.22
CA TYR A 30 24.89 1.77 -0.32
C TYR A 30 24.79 0.26 -0.58
N CYS A 31 25.62 -0.29 -1.47
CA CYS A 31 25.71 -1.73 -1.73
C CYS A 31 26.14 -2.52 -0.49
N LEU A 32 27.12 -2.01 0.26
CA LEU A 32 27.55 -2.59 1.53
C LEU A 32 26.44 -2.52 2.58
N TYR A 33 25.72 -1.39 2.65
CA TYR A 33 24.57 -1.23 3.55
C TYR A 33 23.45 -2.24 3.25
N ILE A 34 23.10 -2.43 1.98
CA ILE A 34 22.13 -3.45 1.56
C ILE A 34 22.61 -4.85 1.97
N LYS A 35 23.88 -5.19 1.68
CA LYS A 35 24.47 -6.47 2.05
C LYS A 35 24.43 -6.72 3.57
N TYR A 36 24.75 -5.70 4.36
CA TYR A 36 24.68 -5.75 5.81
C TYR A 36 23.26 -6.02 6.31
N ILE A 37 22.26 -5.33 5.77
CA ILE A 37 20.85 -5.57 6.13
C ILE A 37 20.45 -7.01 5.82
N HIS A 38 20.82 -7.54 4.66
CA HIS A 38 20.49 -8.93 4.33
C HIS A 38 21.17 -9.92 5.27
N MET A 39 22.46 -9.72 5.53
CA MET A 39 23.24 -10.57 6.45
C MET A 39 22.64 -10.61 7.86
N LYS A 40 22.09 -9.51 8.37
CA LYS A 40 21.41 -9.46 9.67
C LYS A 40 20.23 -10.43 9.76
N TYR A 41 19.51 -10.64 8.66
CA TYR A 41 18.31 -11.49 8.61
C TYR A 41 18.57 -12.83 7.91
N ASP A 42 19.83 -13.20 7.64
CA ASP A 42 20.18 -14.44 6.92
C ASP A 42 19.80 -15.71 7.69
N HIS A 43 19.69 -15.63 9.02
CA HIS A 43 19.21 -16.71 9.88
C HIS A 43 17.73 -17.10 9.66
N ILE A 44 16.93 -16.23 9.04
CA ILE A 44 15.51 -16.49 8.76
C ILE A 44 15.38 -17.14 7.38
N PRO A 45 14.70 -18.29 7.26
CA PRO A 45 14.52 -18.96 5.98
C PRO A 45 13.70 -18.10 5.02
N GLY A 46 13.98 -18.18 3.72
CA GLY A 46 13.24 -17.44 2.70
C GLY A 46 13.65 -17.83 1.28
N PRO A 47 12.81 -17.51 0.28
CA PRO A 47 13.09 -17.86 -1.11
C PRO A 47 14.34 -17.17 -1.67
N PRO A 48 15.04 -17.82 -2.61
CA PRO A 48 16.13 -17.20 -3.35
C PRO A 48 15.59 -16.05 -4.24
N ARG A 49 16.43 -15.04 -4.52
CA ARG A 49 15.99 -13.78 -5.17
C ARG A 49 15.65 -13.90 -6.65
N ASP A 50 16.19 -14.92 -7.31
CA ASP A 50 16.08 -15.16 -8.75
C ASP A 50 14.81 -15.91 -9.14
N SER A 51 14.10 -16.49 -8.17
CA SER A 51 12.81 -17.13 -8.42
C SER A 51 11.71 -16.06 -8.52
N ASN A 52 11.28 -15.74 -9.74
CA ASN A 52 10.08 -14.92 -10.03
C ASN A 52 8.76 -15.59 -9.57
N SER A 53 8.81 -16.77 -8.96
CA SER A 53 7.67 -17.43 -8.35
C SER A 53 7.30 -16.77 -7.02
N LEU A 54 6.62 -15.63 -7.11
CA LEU A 54 5.95 -14.97 -5.99
C LEU A 54 4.83 -15.84 -5.36
N PHE A 55 4.49 -16.97 -5.99
CA PHE A 55 3.47 -17.95 -5.55
C PHE A 55 3.98 -19.38 -5.82
N PRO A 56 4.11 -20.27 -4.78
CA PRO A 56 3.03 -21.00 -4.07
C PRO A 56 3.17 -20.84 -2.52
N PRO A 57 2.58 -21.65 -1.58
CA PRO A 57 2.57 -21.28 -0.16
C PRO A 57 3.98 -21.40 0.44
N GLN A 58 4.70 -20.29 0.46
CA GLN A 58 6.01 -20.14 1.11
C GLN A 58 5.94 -20.55 2.59
N ALA A 59 4.76 -20.43 3.20
CA ALA A 59 4.46 -20.91 4.55
C ALA A 59 4.68 -22.42 4.72
N GLU A 60 4.41 -23.23 3.69
CA GLU A 60 4.59 -24.69 3.75
C GLU A 60 6.07 -25.08 3.61
N LYS A 61 6.82 -24.35 2.79
CA LYS A 61 8.23 -24.66 2.50
C LYS A 61 9.23 -24.08 3.51
N TYR A 62 8.96 -22.87 4.02
CA TYR A 62 9.88 -22.12 4.89
C TYR A 62 9.37 -22.01 6.33
N GLY A 63 8.17 -22.53 6.60
CA GLY A 63 7.56 -22.53 7.92
C GLY A 63 6.81 -21.22 8.25
N PRO A 64 6.38 -21.07 9.50
CA PRO A 64 5.46 -20.00 9.92
C PRO A 64 6.08 -18.60 9.90
N VAL A 65 7.40 -18.49 9.82
CA VAL A 65 8.11 -17.21 9.73
C VAL A 65 9.13 -17.30 8.61
N TYR A 66 8.99 -16.47 7.60
CA TYR A 66 9.95 -16.42 6.50
C TYR A 66 10.23 -14.99 6.04
N ARG A 67 11.39 -14.81 5.42
CA ARG A 67 11.91 -13.52 4.96
C ARG A 67 11.64 -13.33 3.47
N ILE A 68 11.10 -12.18 3.09
CA ILE A 68 11.00 -11.71 1.71
C ILE A 68 11.98 -10.54 1.51
N ASN A 69 12.92 -10.71 0.59
CA ASN A 69 13.86 -9.65 0.20
C ASN A 69 13.30 -8.88 -0.99
N MET A 70 12.88 -7.63 -0.78
CA MET A 70 12.37 -6.75 -1.83
C MET A 70 13.41 -5.67 -2.15
N PHE A 71 14.27 -5.92 -3.15
CA PHE A 71 15.41 -5.06 -3.56
C PHE A 71 16.28 -4.58 -2.40
N HIS A 72 15.92 -3.45 -1.78
CA HIS A 72 16.65 -2.76 -0.70
C HIS A 72 15.94 -2.84 0.66
N TYR A 73 14.81 -3.53 0.75
CA TYR A 73 14.07 -3.78 1.98
C TYR A 73 13.97 -5.27 2.27
N VAL A 74 13.99 -5.59 3.56
CA VAL A 74 13.70 -6.94 4.07
C VAL A 74 12.35 -6.88 4.77
N SER A 75 11.41 -7.72 4.32
CA SER A 75 10.11 -7.90 4.95
C SER A 75 10.06 -9.27 5.61
N LEU A 76 9.52 -9.34 6.82
CA LEU A 76 9.27 -10.60 7.51
C LEU A 76 7.78 -10.91 7.41
N CYS A 77 7.47 -12.10 6.93
CA CYS A 77 6.12 -12.61 6.82
C CYS A 77 5.92 -13.67 7.89
N THR A 78 4.91 -13.49 8.74
CA THR A 78 4.57 -14.39 9.83
C THR A 78 3.15 -14.90 9.64
N TYR A 79 2.98 -16.22 9.63
CA TYR A 79 1.69 -16.92 9.54
C TYR A 79 1.30 -17.59 10.87
N CYS A 80 2.17 -17.53 11.87
CA CYS A 80 1.89 -18.02 13.22
C CYS A 80 0.80 -17.16 13.89
N PRO A 81 -0.31 -17.76 14.38
CA PRO A 81 -1.40 -17.02 15.00
C PRO A 81 -0.98 -16.32 16.29
N GLU A 82 -0.04 -16.89 17.05
CA GLU A 82 0.50 -16.30 18.27
C GLU A 82 1.27 -15.00 17.97
N ALA A 83 2.17 -15.04 16.99
CA ALA A 83 2.92 -13.86 16.55
C ALA A 83 1.99 -12.81 15.93
N THR A 84 1.02 -13.24 15.12
CA THR A 84 0.03 -12.34 14.49
C THR A 84 -0.82 -11.65 15.56
N LYS A 85 -1.26 -12.38 16.59
CA LYS A 85 -1.99 -11.81 17.73
C LYS A 85 -1.16 -10.80 18.47
N GLU A 86 0.10 -11.09 18.79
CA GLU A 86 0.97 -10.14 19.50
C GLU A 86 1.18 -8.86 18.67
N ILE A 87 1.45 -9.01 17.37
CA ILE A 87 1.74 -7.88 16.48
C ILE A 87 0.49 -7.03 16.22
N LEU A 88 -0.67 -7.65 15.98
CA LEU A 88 -1.90 -6.93 15.62
C LEU A 88 -2.67 -6.40 16.83
N MET A 89 -2.62 -7.09 17.98
CA MET A 89 -3.37 -6.66 19.18
C MET A 89 -2.61 -5.68 20.04
N SER A 90 -1.27 -5.63 19.92
CA SER A 90 -0.46 -4.69 20.70
C SER A 90 -0.30 -3.34 19.98
N PRO A 91 -0.64 -2.21 20.62
CA PRO A 91 -0.40 -0.88 20.05
C PRO A 91 1.10 -0.55 19.96
N LYS A 92 1.97 -1.38 20.55
CA LYS A 92 3.43 -1.24 20.51
C LYS A 92 3.98 -1.29 19.07
N TYR A 93 3.36 -2.08 18.21
CA TYR A 93 3.83 -2.27 16.83
C TYR A 93 3.09 -1.32 15.89
N LEU A 94 3.74 -0.21 15.57
CA LEU A 94 3.18 0.77 14.63
C LEU A 94 3.25 0.27 13.20
N LYS A 95 2.29 0.73 12.38
CA LYS A 95 2.30 0.62 10.92
C LYS A 95 3.66 1.00 10.33
N GLN A 96 4.15 0.24 9.36
CA GLN A 96 5.48 0.42 8.77
C GLN A 96 5.62 1.79 8.09
N LYS A 97 6.61 2.58 8.52
CA LYS A 97 6.79 3.98 8.04
C LYS A 97 6.96 4.08 6.53
N SER A 98 7.78 3.22 5.93
CA SER A 98 8.13 3.27 4.51
C SER A 98 6.92 3.02 3.61
N VAL A 99 6.10 2.00 3.92
CA VAL A 99 4.90 1.64 3.15
C VAL A 99 3.84 2.72 3.29
N TYR A 100 3.52 3.12 4.52
CA TYR A 100 2.45 4.11 4.74
C TYR A 100 2.84 5.54 4.31
N LYS A 101 4.14 5.87 4.25
CA LYS A 101 4.60 7.13 3.63
C LYS A 101 4.38 7.14 2.12
N LYS A 102 4.56 6.01 1.43
CA LYS A 102 4.24 5.88 0.00
C LYS A 102 2.73 5.96 -0.26
N LEU A 103 1.91 5.44 0.66
CA LEU A 103 0.45 5.59 0.60
C LEU A 103 -0.01 7.03 0.87
N PHE A 104 0.69 7.75 1.75
CA PHE A 104 0.45 9.16 2.04
C PHE A 104 0.76 10.03 0.80
N ASN A 105 1.95 9.83 0.19
CA ASN A 105 2.42 10.53 -1.00
C ASN A 105 2.71 9.55 -2.14
N LEU A 106 1.75 9.34 -3.03
CA LEU A 106 1.94 8.52 -4.21
C LEU A 106 2.65 9.38 -5.27
N PHE A 107 3.84 8.95 -5.73
CA PHE A 107 4.66 9.67 -6.72
C PHE A 107 4.94 11.15 -6.38
N GLY A 108 5.06 11.47 -5.08
CA GLY A 108 5.34 12.84 -4.62
C GLY A 108 4.11 13.76 -4.56
N GLN A 109 2.93 13.29 -4.99
CA GLN A 109 1.65 13.98 -4.83
C GLN A 109 0.89 13.42 -3.62
N ARG A 110 0.13 14.29 -2.93
CA ARG A 110 -0.72 13.87 -1.81
C ARG A 110 -1.85 12.98 -2.32
N PHE A 111 -1.91 11.73 -1.86
CA PHE A 111 -2.95 10.77 -2.26
C PHE A 111 -3.96 10.55 -1.12
N LEU A 112 -3.74 9.59 -0.24
CA LEU A 112 -4.64 9.34 0.90
C LEU A 112 -4.48 10.37 2.04
N GLY A 113 -3.39 11.15 2.02
CA GLY A 113 -3.07 12.08 3.10
C GLY A 113 -2.99 11.37 4.46
N ASP A 114 -3.35 12.08 5.53
CA ASP A 114 -3.33 11.57 6.92
C ASP A 114 -4.73 11.15 7.39
N GLY A 115 -5.30 10.18 6.66
CA GLY A 115 -6.60 9.58 6.95
C GLY A 115 -6.50 8.35 7.84
N LEU A 116 -7.63 7.70 8.10
CA LEU A 116 -7.73 6.56 9.01
C LEU A 116 -6.78 5.40 8.65
N ILE A 117 -6.57 5.15 7.36
CA ILE A 117 -5.70 4.06 6.90
C ILE A 117 -4.23 4.44 7.11
N THR A 118 -3.85 5.69 6.89
CA THR A 118 -2.45 6.15 6.86
C THR A 118 -1.94 6.69 8.20
N ALA A 119 -2.84 7.06 9.12
CA ALA A 119 -2.49 7.47 10.47
C ALA A 119 -1.70 6.35 11.17
N ARG A 120 -0.47 6.68 11.55
CA ARG A 120 0.46 5.79 12.27
C ARG A 120 0.37 5.95 13.77
N ASP A 121 -0.01 7.13 14.24
CA ASP A 121 -0.18 7.41 15.67
C ASP A 121 -1.51 6.86 16.17
N HIS A 122 -1.46 6.13 17.29
CA HIS A 122 -2.62 5.43 17.84
C HIS A 122 -3.69 6.43 18.29
N GLU A 123 -3.31 7.50 18.98
CA GLU A 123 -4.24 8.53 19.48
C GLU A 123 -5.01 9.21 18.34
N ARG A 124 -4.27 9.62 17.31
CA ARG A 124 -4.87 10.24 16.13
C ARG A 124 -5.77 9.27 15.37
N TRP A 125 -5.31 8.04 15.16
CA TRP A 125 -6.10 6.99 14.53
C TRP A 125 -7.38 6.71 15.32
N TYR A 126 -7.28 6.60 16.65
CA TYR A 126 -8.40 6.33 17.54
C TYR A 126 -9.44 7.45 17.49
N LYS A 127 -9.02 8.72 17.51
CA LYS A 127 -9.93 9.87 17.34
C LYS A 127 -10.68 9.82 16.02
N GLN A 128 -9.98 9.54 14.92
CA GLN A 128 -10.61 9.40 13.59
C GLN A 128 -11.55 8.20 13.54
N ARG A 129 -11.17 7.07 14.15
CA ARG A 129 -11.95 5.84 14.18
C ARG A 129 -13.26 6.05 14.94
N ARG A 130 -13.19 6.68 16.12
CA ARG A 130 -14.36 6.98 16.97
C ARG A 130 -15.40 7.85 16.28
N ILE A 131 -14.97 8.81 15.45
CA ILE A 131 -15.89 9.65 14.66
C ILE A 131 -16.58 8.83 13.57
N MET A 132 -15.87 7.84 13.01
CA MET A 132 -16.37 7.03 11.89
C MET A 132 -17.23 5.84 12.33
N ASP A 133 -16.97 5.25 13.51
CA ASP A 133 -17.65 4.04 14.00
C ASP A 133 -19.19 4.12 13.99
N PRO A 134 -19.87 5.23 14.32
CA PRO A 134 -21.33 5.32 14.26
C PRO A 134 -21.92 5.08 12.87
N ALA A 135 -21.22 5.51 11.82
CA ALA A 135 -21.62 5.31 10.42
C ALA A 135 -21.49 3.84 9.96
N PHE A 136 -20.96 2.96 10.80
CA PHE A 136 -20.87 1.51 10.57
C PHE A 136 -21.65 0.71 11.64
N SER A 137 -22.55 1.36 12.39
CA SER A 137 -23.44 0.67 13.32
C SER A 137 -24.44 -0.24 12.58
N SER A 138 -24.83 -1.36 13.22
CA SER A 138 -25.78 -2.31 12.61
C SER A 138 -27.13 -1.67 12.27
N LEU A 139 -27.58 -0.69 13.07
CA LEU A 139 -28.79 0.07 12.82
C LEU A 139 -28.68 0.89 11.53
N TYR A 140 -27.57 1.60 11.34
CA TYR A 140 -27.31 2.37 10.12
C TYR A 140 -27.21 1.48 8.89
N LEU A 141 -26.46 0.38 8.97
CA LEU A 141 -26.32 -0.57 7.87
C LEU A 141 -27.64 -1.19 7.45
N ARG A 142 -28.54 -1.47 8.41
CA ARG A 142 -29.89 -1.96 8.11
C ARG A 142 -30.72 -0.91 7.36
N GLY A 143 -30.53 0.37 7.66
CA GLY A 143 -31.16 1.47 6.92
C GLY A 143 -30.71 1.57 5.46
N LEU A 144 -29.53 1.06 5.12
CA LEU A 144 -28.99 1.07 3.76
C LEU A 144 -29.46 -0.10 2.89
N MET A 145 -30.21 -1.07 3.42
CA MET A 145 -30.67 -2.25 2.67
C MET A 145 -31.46 -1.87 1.41
N GLY A 146 -32.27 -0.80 1.47
CA GLY A 146 -32.98 -0.30 0.29
C GLY A 146 -32.02 0.11 -0.83
N THR A 147 -30.96 0.85 -0.50
CA THR A 147 -29.94 1.28 -1.47
C THR A 147 -29.20 0.09 -2.08
N PHE A 148 -28.88 -0.94 -1.29
CA PHE A 148 -28.25 -2.15 -1.80
C PHE A 148 -29.17 -2.91 -2.76
N ASN A 149 -30.45 -3.06 -2.41
CA ASN A 149 -31.44 -3.74 -3.25
C ASN A 149 -31.62 -3.01 -4.59
N GLU A 150 -31.78 -1.68 -4.57
CA GLU A 150 -31.89 -0.88 -5.80
C GLU A 150 -30.65 -1.04 -6.71
N THR A 151 -29.44 -1.07 -6.13
CA THR A 151 -28.22 -1.29 -6.91
C THR A 151 -28.10 -2.72 -7.45
N ALA A 152 -28.61 -3.70 -6.71
CA ALA A 152 -28.64 -5.09 -7.14
C ALA A 152 -29.64 -5.29 -8.29
N GLU A 153 -30.83 -4.68 -8.23
CA GLU A 153 -31.82 -4.68 -9.31
C GLU A 153 -31.21 -4.10 -10.60
N LYS A 154 -30.56 -2.93 -10.53
CA LYS A 154 -29.87 -2.34 -11.69
C LYS A 154 -28.76 -3.23 -12.27
N LEU A 155 -28.08 -4.01 -11.42
CA LEU A 155 -27.11 -4.98 -11.90
C LEU A 155 -27.79 -6.13 -12.63
N MET A 156 -28.90 -6.64 -12.08
CA MET A 156 -29.68 -7.72 -12.69
C MET A 156 -30.26 -7.31 -14.04
N ASP A 157 -30.79 -6.09 -14.16
CA ASP A 157 -31.30 -5.55 -15.43
C ASP A 157 -30.21 -5.54 -16.51
N LYS A 158 -29.01 -5.03 -16.17
CA LYS A 158 -27.86 -5.03 -17.10
C LYS A 158 -27.40 -6.44 -17.47
N LEU A 159 -27.46 -7.38 -16.54
CA LEU A 159 -27.10 -8.77 -16.82
C LEU A 159 -28.14 -9.44 -17.72
N ALA A 160 -29.42 -9.11 -17.56
CA ALA A 160 -30.49 -9.59 -18.44
C ALA A 160 -30.29 -9.05 -19.88
N GLU A 161 -30.03 -7.76 -20.04
CA GLU A 161 -29.73 -7.16 -21.36
C GLU A 161 -28.53 -7.82 -22.06
N LEU A 162 -27.46 -8.10 -21.31
CA LEU A 162 -26.26 -8.77 -21.84
C LEU A 162 -26.51 -10.25 -22.18
N ALA A 163 -27.38 -10.91 -21.43
CA ALA A 163 -27.79 -12.29 -21.70
C ALA A 163 -28.63 -12.37 -22.98
N ASP A 164 -29.55 -11.43 -23.18
CA ASP A 164 -30.39 -11.33 -24.38
C ASP A 164 -29.55 -11.02 -25.62
N SER A 165 -28.53 -10.17 -25.49
CA SER A 165 -27.57 -9.86 -26.57
C SER A 165 -26.53 -10.98 -26.80
N LYS A 166 -26.57 -12.08 -26.02
CA LYS A 166 -25.62 -13.20 -26.05
C LYS A 166 -24.14 -12.77 -26.04
N THR A 167 -23.86 -11.67 -25.35
CA THR A 167 -22.51 -11.07 -25.32
C THR A 167 -21.78 -11.50 -24.04
N GLU A 168 -20.47 -11.70 -24.12
CA GLU A 168 -19.67 -12.03 -22.95
C GLU A 168 -19.67 -10.87 -21.94
N ALA A 169 -20.09 -11.15 -20.70
CA ALA A 169 -20.14 -10.16 -19.63
C ALA A 169 -18.83 -10.12 -18.83
N ASN A 170 -18.19 -8.96 -18.76
CA ASN A 170 -17.06 -8.75 -17.86
C ASN A 170 -17.55 -8.47 -16.43
N MET A 171 -17.63 -9.53 -15.62
CA MET A 171 -18.12 -9.45 -14.24
C MET A 171 -17.27 -8.55 -13.34
N LEU A 172 -15.96 -8.48 -13.54
CA LEU A 172 -15.09 -7.60 -12.74
C LEU A 172 -15.48 -6.13 -12.95
N ASN A 173 -15.71 -5.72 -14.19
CA ASN A 173 -16.12 -4.36 -14.49
C ASN A 173 -17.51 -4.04 -13.90
N LEU A 174 -18.46 -4.97 -14.05
CA LEU A 174 -19.82 -4.80 -13.51
C LEU A 174 -19.81 -4.67 -11.98
N ILE A 175 -19.10 -5.54 -11.27
CA ILE A 175 -19.00 -5.49 -9.81
C ILE A 175 -18.28 -4.22 -9.36
N ASN A 176 -17.23 -3.78 -10.05
CA ASN A 176 -16.56 -2.52 -9.73
C ASN A 176 -17.51 -1.33 -9.85
N CYS A 177 -18.31 -1.28 -10.93
CA CYS A 177 -19.31 -0.23 -11.13
C CYS A 177 -20.36 -0.22 -10.02
N VAL A 178 -20.91 -1.38 -9.67
CA VAL A 178 -21.92 -1.52 -8.61
C VAL A 178 -21.34 -1.14 -7.26
N THR A 179 -20.14 -1.62 -6.92
CA THR A 179 -19.46 -1.31 -5.67
C THR A 179 -19.23 0.20 -5.53
N LEU A 180 -18.82 0.87 -6.62
CA LEU A 180 -18.63 2.33 -6.62
C LEU A 180 -19.95 3.10 -6.49
N ASP A 181 -21.03 2.66 -7.16
CA ASP A 181 -22.35 3.29 -7.04
C ASP A 181 -22.89 3.18 -5.61
N VAL A 182 -22.78 1.98 -5.03
CA VAL A 182 -23.13 1.71 -3.63
C VAL A 182 -22.36 2.62 -2.68
N ILE A 183 -21.03 2.63 -2.79
CA ILE A 183 -20.17 3.49 -1.94
C ILE A 183 -20.60 4.95 -2.08
N THR A 184 -20.79 5.44 -3.32
CA THR A 184 -21.17 6.83 -3.57
C THR A 184 -22.51 7.20 -2.95
N LYS A 185 -23.52 6.33 -3.07
CA LYS A 185 -24.85 6.55 -2.49
C LYS A 185 -24.83 6.52 -0.96
N VAL A 186 -24.12 5.55 -0.37
CA VAL A 186 -23.97 5.43 1.09
C VAL A 186 -23.24 6.65 1.67
N PHE A 187 -22.12 7.06 1.05
CA PHE A 187 -21.39 8.26 1.48
C PHE A 187 -22.24 9.53 1.39
N ARG A 188 -23.03 9.68 0.32
CA ARG A 188 -23.96 10.81 0.18
C ARG A 188 -24.99 10.81 1.32
N ALA A 189 -25.60 9.67 1.62
CA ALA A 189 -26.58 9.54 2.71
C ALA A 189 -25.97 9.84 4.08
N SER A 190 -24.75 9.36 4.34
CA SER A 190 -24.00 9.62 5.58
C SER A 190 -23.67 11.11 5.77
N LEU A 191 -23.28 11.81 4.70
CA LEU A 191 -22.95 13.23 4.76
C LEU A 191 -24.17 14.09 5.07
N THR A 192 -25.36 13.76 4.54
CA THR A 192 -26.60 14.45 4.92
C THR A 192 -26.95 14.26 6.40
N CYS A 193 -26.71 13.08 6.98
CA CYS A 193 -26.94 12.85 8.40
C CYS A 193 -25.92 13.58 9.30
N CYS A 194 -24.64 13.64 8.92
CA CYS A 194 -23.60 14.32 9.69
C CYS A 194 -23.64 15.85 9.60
N PHE A 195 -24.24 16.44 8.56
CA PHE A 195 -24.36 17.91 8.41
C PHE A 195 -25.64 18.49 9.03
N PHE A 196 -26.65 17.66 9.29
CA PHE A 196 -27.95 18.08 9.86
C PHE A 196 -28.17 17.65 11.33
N SER A 197 -27.18 17.03 11.98
CA SER A 197 -27.17 16.76 13.41
C SER A 197 -26.12 17.61 14.11
#